data_AF-A0A397PAZ5-F1
#
_entry.id   AF-A0A397PAZ5-F1
#
_cell.length_a   1.000
_cell.length_b   1.000
_cell.length_c   1.000
_cell.angle_alpha   90.00
_cell.angle_beta   90.00
_cell.angle_gamma   90.00
#
_symmetry.space_group_name_H-M   'P 1'
#
loop_
_entity.id
_entity.type
_entity.pdbx_description
1 polymer ?
#
loop_
_entity_poly.entity_id
_entity_poly.type
_entity_poly.pdbx_seq_one_letter_code
_entity_poly.pdbx_strand_id
1 'polypeptide(L)' 'MDRKRSEIEKLLEDPATSFWLKAALRAALTRDPIDAERDASTLYLVLRCRAEQALKSDLATARPRRGR' A
#
# COMPACT_ATOMS: atom_id res chain seq x y z
N MET A 1 -9.84 -10.02 31.40
CA MET A 1 -9.60 -8.65 30.90
C MET A 1 -9.39 -8.75 29.40
N ASP A 2 -10.48 -8.86 28.66
CA ASP A 2 -10.47 -9.00 27.21
C ASP A 2 -10.05 -7.68 26.56
N ARG A 3 -8.73 -7.55 26.35
CA ARG A 3 -8.12 -6.43 25.65
C ARG A 3 -8.44 -6.57 24.16
N LYS A 4 -9.48 -5.87 23.70
CA LYS A 4 -9.61 -5.59 22.27
C LYS A 4 -8.39 -4.76 21.85
N ARG A 5 -7.38 -5.40 21.24
CA ARG A 5 -6.29 -4.71 20.56
C ARG A 5 -6.86 -3.75 19.52
N SER A 6 -6.30 -2.56 19.44
CA SER A 6 -6.62 -1.60 18.38
C SER A 6 -6.27 -2.21 17.01
N GLU A 7 -6.97 -1.82 15.95
CA GLU A 7 -6.65 -2.26 14.58
C GLU A 7 -5.20 -1.94 14.19
N ILE A 8 -4.66 -0.84 14.72
CA ILE A 8 -3.25 -0.45 14.57
C ILE A 8 -2.32 -1.51 15.16
N GLU A 9 -2.56 -1.94 16.41
CA GLU A 9 -1.74 -2.98 17.06
C GLU A 9 -1.84 -4.31 16.31
N LYS A 10 -3.04 -4.68 15.85
CA LYS A 10 -3.23 -5.90 15.05
C LYS A 10 -2.37 -5.88 13.78
N LEU A 11 -2.34 -4.77 13.03
CA LEU A 11 -1.52 -4.63 11.84
C LEU A 11 -0.01 -4.63 12.15
N LEU A 12 0.40 -4.01 13.26
CA LEU A 12 1.82 -3.97 13.64
C LEU A 12 2.35 -5.34 14.11
N GLU A 13 1.51 -6.13 14.78
CA GLU A 13 1.87 -7.44 15.33
C GLU A 13 1.69 -8.58 14.31
N ASP A 14 0.80 -8.43 13.33
CA ASP A 14 0.51 -9.47 12.35
C ASP A 14 1.73 -9.80 11.47
N PRO A 15 2.30 -11.02 11.53
CA PRO A 15 3.45 -11.40 10.71
C PRO A 15 3.17 -11.42 9.21
N ALA A 16 1.89 -11.51 8.79
CA ALA A 16 1.51 -11.45 7.38
C ALA A 16 1.51 -10.01 6.83
N THR A 17 1.45 -9.00 7.71
CA THR A 17 1.55 -7.60 7.29
C THR A 17 2.97 -7.27 6.86
N SER A 18 3.11 -6.67 5.67
CA SER A 18 4.44 -6.40 5.09
C SER A 18 5.27 -5.45 5.95
N PHE A 19 6.59 -5.68 5.99
CA PHE A 19 7.52 -4.82 6.73
C PHE A 19 7.42 -3.35 6.33
N TRP A 20 7.21 -3.07 5.04
CA TRP A 20 7.03 -1.72 4.54
C TRP A 20 5.76 -1.07 5.10
N LEU A 21 4.63 -1.78 5.12
CA LEU A 21 3.38 -1.23 5.65
C LEU A 21 3.47 -0.98 7.16
N LYS A 22 4.13 -1.87 7.92
CA LYS A 22 4.40 -1.65 9.35
C LYS A 22 5.27 -0.42 9.59
N ALA A 23 6.31 -0.22 8.79
CA ALA A 23 7.18 0.94 8.89
C ALA A 23 6.43 2.24 8.55
N ALA A 24 5.63 2.24 7.47
CA ALA A 24 4.79 3.37 7.09
C ALA A 24 3.77 3.73 8.18
N LEU A 25 3.10 2.72 8.76
CA LEU A 25 2.16 2.91 9.86
C LEU A 25 2.84 3.49 11.10
N ARG A 26 4.03 2.98 11.50
CA ARG A 26 4.80 3.54 12.62
C ARG A 26 5.18 5.00 12.40
N ALA A 27 5.59 5.36 11.18
CA ALA A 27 5.93 6.74 10.84
C ALA A 27 4.69 7.66 10.81
N ALA A 28 3.54 7.15 10.36
CA ALA A 28 2.29 7.90 10.37
C ALA A 28 1.81 8.22 11.79
N LEU A 29 1.99 7.29 12.75
CA LEU A 29 1.58 7.47 14.15
C LEU A 29 2.36 8.55 14.91
N THR A 30 3.51 9.00 14.39
CA THR A 30 4.29 10.10 15.00
C THR A 30 3.95 11.47 14.43
N ARG A 31 3.01 11.56 13.47
CA ARG A 31 2.61 12.80 12.79
C ARG A 31 1.26 13.29 13.32
N ASP A 32 0.90 14.52 12.94
CA ASP A 32 -0.48 14.98 13.08
C ASP A 32 -1.41 14.03 12.31
N PRO A 33 -2.53 13.58 12.91
CA PRO A 33 -3.40 12.57 12.30
C PRO A 33 -4.08 13.03 11.00
N ILE A 34 -4.31 14.34 10.82
CA ILE A 34 -4.93 14.90 9.61
C ILE A 34 -3.90 14.88 8.47
N ASP A 35 -2.65 15.25 8.75
CA ASP A 35 -1.58 15.19 7.76
C ASP A 35 -1.23 13.75 7.39
N ALA A 36 -1.16 12.84 8.38
CA ALA A 36 -0.89 11.43 8.14
C ALA A 36 -1.94 10.76 7.23
N GLU A 37 -3.23 11.09 7.42
CA GLU A 37 -4.31 10.59 6.55
C GLU A 37 -4.16 11.11 5.12
N ARG A 38 -3.91 12.41 4.93
CA ARG A 38 -3.71 13.02 3.61
C ARG A 38 -2.50 12.46 2.87
N ASP A 39 -1.40 12.24 3.58
CA ASP A 39 -0.18 11.63 3.04
C ASP A 39 -0.46 10.19 2.57
N ALA A 40 -1.18 9.41 3.38
CA ALA A 40 -1.57 8.03 3.04
C ALA A 40 -2.51 7.98 1.82
N SER A 41 -3.50 8.87 1.76
CA SER A 41 -4.42 9.01 0.63
C SER A 41 -3.67 9.38 -0.66
N THR A 42 -2.70 10.31 -0.58
CA THR A 42 -1.84 10.66 -1.71
C THR A 42 -0.98 9.49 -2.17
N LEU A 43 -0.36 8.77 -1.23
CA LEU A 43 0.45 7.59 -1.51
C LEU A 43 -0.36 6.49 -2.21
N TYR A 44 -1.58 6.22 -1.73
CA TYR A 44 -2.49 5.26 -2.36
C TYR A 44 -2.76 5.62 -3.83
N LEU A 45 -3.09 6.88 -4.14
CA LEU A 45 -3.37 7.32 -5.50
C LEU A 45 -2.15 7.13 -6.42
N VAL A 46 -0.95 7.45 -5.96
CA VAL A 46 0.30 7.28 -6.72
C VAL A 46 0.57 5.79 -6.99
N LEU A 47 0.47 4.94 -5.96
CA LEU A 47 0.71 3.50 -6.10
C LEU A 47 -0.33 2.83 -7.00
N ARG A 48 -1.60 3.22 -6.89
CA ARG A 48 -2.67 2.75 -7.76
C ARG A 48 -2.40 3.12 -9.22
N CYS A 49 -2.06 4.38 -9.50
CA CYS A 49 -1.74 4.84 -10.85
C CYS A 49 -0.55 4.05 -11.44
N ARG A 50 0.48 3.79 -10.63
CA ARG A 50 1.63 2.96 -11.03
C ARG A 50 1.22 1.52 -11.33
N ALA A 51 0.37 0.91 -10.51
CA ALA A 51 -0.11 -0.45 -10.73
C ALA A 51 -0.95 -0.56 -12.02
N GLU A 52 -1.84 0.40 -12.27
CA GLU A 52 -2.62 0.48 -13.50
C GLU A 52 -1.73 0.62 -14.74
N GLN A 53 -0.65 1.40 -14.65
CA GLN A 53 0.33 1.54 -15.73
C GLN A 53 1.08 0.24 -15.98
N ALA A 54 1.58 -0.43 -14.93
CA ALA A 54 2.27 -1.71 -15.05
C ALA A 54 1.39 -2.77 -15.74
N LEU A 55 0.12 -2.86 -15.34
CA LEU A 55 -0.84 -3.78 -15.97
C LEU A 55 -1.07 -3.46 -17.46
N LYS A 56 -1.22 -2.18 -17.82
CA LYS A 56 -1.37 -1.76 -19.23
C LYS A 56 -0.11 -2.08 -20.05
N SER A 57 1.07 -1.87 -19.47
CA SER A 57 2.34 -2.19 -20.10
C SER A 57 2.48 -3.69 -20.37
N ASP A 58 2.11 -4.54 -19.41
CA ASP A 58 2.14 -6.00 -19.58
C ASP A 58 1.20 -6.45 -20.71
N LEU A 59 0.00 -5.87 -20.80
CA LEU A 59 -0.94 -6.13 -21.89
C LEU A 59 -0.42 -5.67 -23.25
N ALA A 60 0.28 -4.53 -23.32
CA ALA A 60 0.88 -4.05 -24.55
C ALA A 60 2.05 -4.93 -25.01
N THR A 61 2.78 -5.53 -24.07
CA THR A 61 3.95 -6.38 -24.34
C THR A 61 3.55 -7.82 -24.72
N ALA A 62 2.39 -8.29 -24.27
CA ALA A 62 1.84 -9.61 -24.57
C ALA A 62 1.23 -9.77 -25.99
N ARG A 63 1.20 -8.70 -26.80
CA ARG A 63 0.68 -8.75 -28.17
C ARG A 63 1.59 -9.65 -29.03
N PRO A 64 1.07 -10.75 -29.64
CA PRO A 64 1.91 -11.64 -30.42
C PRO A 64 2.54 -10.90 -31.58
N ARG A 65 3.86 -11.05 -31.74
CA ARG A 65 4.56 -10.69 -32.97
C ARG A 65 3.91 -11.52 -34.08
N ARG A 66 3.00 -10.94 -34.86
CA ARG A 66 2.45 -11.62 -36.04
C ARG A 66 3.64 -12.03 -36.90
N GLY A 67 3.81 -13.36 -37.03
CA GLY A 67 4.84 -13.99 -37.83
C GLY A 67 4.80 -13.45 -39.26
N ARG A 68 6.00 -13.36 -39.84
CA ARG A 68 6.21 -13.20 -41.27
C ARG A 68 6.12 -14.55 -41.96
#